data_AF-A0A5E7F569-F1
#
_entry.id   AF-A0A5E7F569-F1
#
_cell.length_a   1.000
_cell.length_b   1.000
_cell.length_c   1.000
_cell.angle_alpha   90.00
_cell.angle_beta   90.00
_cell.angle_gamma   90.00
#
_symmetry.space_group_name_H-M   'P 1'
#
loop_
_entity.id
_entity.type
_entity.pdbx_description
1 polymer ?
#
loop_
_entity_poly.entity_id
_entity_poly.type
_entity_poly.pdbx_seq_one_letter_code
_entity_poly.pdbx_strand_id
1 'polypeptide(L)'
;MGGETIRDILDSGKARLNGQERLILQPNGGEQPLRQWLMENDYRILCEELLRENRFDYEIIVAERDGPVMYTAEELYFGPLQMQARSPAFLVKWQRMLSQKQQTLTDFARARQAVPEEKVQDVARQARWITALLA
;
A
#
# COMPACT_ATOMS: atom_id res chain seq x y z
N MET A 1 2.81 -8.48 10.38
CA MET A 1 3.33 -7.24 11.05
C MET A 1 2.83 -6.03 10.28
N GLY A 2 2.84 -4.82 10.85
CA GLY A 2 2.57 -3.61 10.05
C GLY A 2 3.69 -3.35 9.05
N GLY A 3 3.37 -2.79 7.88
CA GLY A 3 4.35 -2.54 6.82
C GLY A 3 5.45 -1.56 7.22
N GLU A 4 5.14 -0.55 8.05
CA GLU A 4 6.14 0.33 8.67
C GLU A 4 7.10 -0.44 9.57
N THR A 5 6.60 -1.38 10.37
CA THR A 5 7.45 -2.25 11.21
C THR A 5 8.35 -3.14 10.35
N ILE A 6 7.82 -3.70 9.25
CA ILE A 6 8.61 -4.51 8.31
C ILE A 6 9.71 -3.64 7.67
N ARG A 7 9.36 -2.44 7.21
CA ARG A 7 10.32 -1.45 6.69
C ARG A 7 11.43 -1.21 7.71
N ASP A 8 11.09 -0.90 8.95
CA ASP A 8 12.09 -0.55 9.98
C ASP A 8 13.02 -1.73 10.30
N ILE A 9 12.51 -2.97 10.25
CA ILE A 9 13.31 -4.19 10.39
C ILE A 9 14.28 -4.34 9.22
N LEU A 10 13.79 -4.17 7.98
CA LEU A 10 14.64 -4.27 6.80
C LEU A 10 15.71 -3.17 6.76
N ASP A 11 15.35 -1.95 7.17
CA ASP A 11 16.24 -0.79 7.20
C ASP A 11 17.34 -0.95 8.26
N SER A 12 16.97 -1.30 9.49
CA SER A 12 17.93 -1.58 10.57
C SER A 12 18.78 -2.81 10.27
N GLY A 13 18.24 -3.78 9.54
CA GLY A 13 18.90 -5.01 9.11
C GLY A 13 19.65 -4.88 7.78
N LYS A 14 19.74 -3.69 7.16
CA LYS A 14 20.22 -3.54 5.77
C LYS A 14 21.62 -4.10 5.53
N ALA A 15 22.50 -4.06 6.53
CA ALA A 15 23.85 -4.67 6.45
C ALA A 15 23.83 -6.21 6.32
N ARG A 16 22.70 -6.86 6.58
CA ARG A 16 22.49 -8.31 6.40
C ARG A 16 21.90 -8.67 5.04
N LEU A 17 21.43 -7.67 4.28
CA LEU A 17 20.87 -7.84 2.95
C LEU A 17 22.01 -7.73 1.93
N ASN A 18 22.23 -8.80 1.16
CA ASN A 18 23.29 -8.85 0.16
C ASN A 18 22.75 -8.69 -1.27
N GLY A 19 21.42 -8.62 -1.43
CA GLY A 19 20.73 -8.44 -2.69
C GLY A 19 20.49 -9.72 -3.48
N GLN A 20 20.97 -10.87 -3.00
CA GLN A 20 20.67 -12.18 -3.60
C GLN A 20 19.44 -12.83 -2.97
N GLU A 21 18.96 -12.27 -1.84
CA GLU A 21 17.74 -12.74 -1.20
C GLU A 21 16.47 -12.34 -1.95
N ARG A 22 15.48 -13.23 -1.88
CA ARG A 22 14.09 -12.92 -2.19
C ARG A 22 13.36 -12.53 -0.92
N LEU A 23 12.82 -11.32 -0.88
CA LEU A 23 11.97 -10.85 0.20
C LEU A 23 10.53 -11.29 -0.09
N ILE A 24 9.95 -12.08 0.81
CA ILE A 24 8.54 -12.45 0.79
C ILE A 24 7.90 -11.81 2.01
N LEU A 25 7.12 -10.76 1.78
CA LEU A 25 6.64 -9.86 2.81
C LEU A 25 5.12 -9.88 2.87
N GLN A 26 4.57 -10.00 4.07
CA GLN A 26 3.13 -10.00 4.31
C GLN A 26 2.79 -8.90 5.32
N PRO A 27 2.64 -7.64 4.88
CA PRO A 27 2.18 -6.55 5.74
C PRO A 27 0.68 -6.68 6.05
N ASN A 28 0.30 -6.39 7.29
CA ASN A 28 -1.10 -6.36 7.77
C ASN A 28 -1.74 -4.96 7.62
N GLY A 29 -1.28 -4.17 6.66
CA GLY A 29 -1.53 -2.74 6.52
C GLY A 29 -0.22 -1.94 6.46
N GLY A 30 -0.25 -0.72 5.93
CA GLY A 30 0.96 0.09 5.76
C GLY A 30 1.82 -0.40 4.58
N GLU A 31 1.18 -0.91 3.53
CA GLU A 31 1.82 -1.48 2.36
C GLU A 31 2.56 -0.40 1.55
N GLN A 32 2.00 0.81 1.46
CA GLN A 32 2.61 1.95 0.76
C GLN A 32 4.03 2.29 1.25
N PRO A 33 4.28 2.57 2.55
CA PRO A 33 5.64 2.85 3.02
C PRO A 33 6.59 1.66 2.86
N LEU A 34 6.08 0.43 2.88
CA LEU A 34 6.90 -0.75 2.59
C LEU A 34 7.33 -0.79 1.11
N ARG A 35 6.40 -0.56 0.17
CA ARG A 35 6.72 -0.47 -1.27
C ARG A 35 7.68 0.67 -1.57
N GLN A 36 7.50 1.81 -0.91
CA GLN A 36 8.41 2.95 -1.04
C GLN A 36 9.83 2.55 -0.64
N TRP A 37 9.98 1.86 0.50
CA TRP A 37 11.31 1.40 0.93
C TRP A 37 11.90 0.40 -0.04
N LEU A 38 11.12 -0.55 -0.56
CA LEU A 38 11.61 -1.50 -1.58
C LEU A 38 12.14 -0.74 -2.81
N MET A 39 11.38 0.23 -3.32
CA MET A 39 11.76 1.07 -4.46
C MET A 39 13.06 1.85 -4.19
N GLU A 40 13.16 2.53 -3.04
CA GLU A 40 14.32 3.34 -2.64
C GLU A 40 15.58 2.50 -2.39
N ASN A 41 15.42 1.18 -2.21
CA ASN A 41 16.50 0.26 -1.94
C ASN A 41 16.76 -0.71 -3.11
N ASP A 42 16.34 -0.34 -4.33
CA ASP A 42 16.58 -1.09 -5.58
C ASP A 42 15.94 -2.50 -5.61
N TYR A 43 14.89 -2.71 -4.80
CA TYR A 43 14.08 -3.92 -4.87
C TYR A 43 12.92 -3.73 -5.83
N ARG A 44 12.86 -4.58 -6.85
CA ARG A 44 11.75 -4.68 -7.77
C ARG A 44 10.71 -5.64 -7.21
N ILE A 45 9.46 -5.20 -7.19
CA ILE A 45 8.30 -6.06 -6.88
C ILE A 45 8.06 -6.99 -8.09
N LEU A 46 8.16 -8.29 -7.85
CA LEU A 46 8.06 -9.33 -8.88
C LEU A 46 6.70 -10.05 -8.86
N CYS A 47 6.09 -10.16 -7.69
CA CYS A 47 4.78 -10.76 -7.52
C CYS A 47 4.04 -10.06 -6.39
N GLU A 48 2.74 -9.86 -6.58
CA GLU A 48 1.85 -9.46 -5.50
C GLU A 48 0.62 -10.37 -5.53
N GLU A 49 0.21 -10.81 -4.35
CA GLU A 49 -1.01 -11.60 -4.19
C GLU A 49 -1.89 -10.95 -3.12
N LEU A 50 -3.19 -10.90 -3.38
CA LEU A 50 -4.17 -10.44 -2.41
C LEU A 50 -5.16 -11.56 -2.17
N LEU A 51 -5.22 -11.99 -0.90
CA LEU A 51 -6.18 -12.97 -0.42
C LEU A 51 -7.08 -12.34 0.64
N ARG A 52 -8.27 -12.92 0.78
CA ARG A 52 -9.19 -12.57 1.85
C ARG A 52 -9.42 -13.79 2.72
N GLU A 53 -9.11 -13.65 3.99
CA GLU A 53 -9.41 -14.66 5.00
C GLU A 53 -10.29 -14.02 6.07
N ASN A 54 -11.51 -14.55 6.22
CA ASN A 54 -12.57 -13.97 7.04
C ASN A 54 -12.85 -12.50 6.68
N ARG A 55 -12.59 -11.59 7.62
CA ARG A 55 -12.80 -10.14 7.46
C ARG A 55 -11.54 -9.38 7.06
N PHE A 56 -10.39 -10.06 6.97
CA PHE A 56 -9.09 -9.45 6.75
C PHE A 56 -8.64 -9.70 5.30
N ASP A 57 -8.09 -8.65 4.69
CA ASP A 57 -7.47 -8.73 3.38
C ASP A 57 -5.95 -8.72 3.60
N TYR A 58 -5.25 -9.75 3.12
CA TYR A 58 -3.81 -9.91 3.28
C TYR A 58 -3.12 -9.74 1.94
N GLU A 59 -2.15 -8.83 1.89
CA GLU A 59 -1.26 -8.68 0.74
C GLU A 59 0.05 -9.42 1.00
N ILE A 60 0.50 -10.14 -0.03
CA ILE A 60 1.84 -10.71 -0.13
C ILE A 60 2.57 -9.93 -1.20
N ILE A 61 3.76 -9.44 -0.88
CA ILE A 61 4.66 -8.72 -1.79
C ILE A 61 5.95 -9.51 -1.87
N VAL A 62 6.30 -9.93 -3.09
CA VAL A 62 7.56 -10.62 -3.38
C VAL A 62 8.46 -9.65 -4.13
N ALA A 63 9.67 -9.44 -3.61
CA ALA A 63 10.63 -8.53 -4.21
C ALA A 63 12.06 -9.07 -4.19
N GLU A 64 12.84 -8.71 -5.20
CA GLU A 64 14.26 -9.02 -5.32
C GLU A 64 15.03 -7.76 -5.72
N ARG A 65 16.31 -7.71 -5.36
CA ARG A 65 17.16 -6.59 -5.78
C ARG A 65 17.49 -6.75 -7.26
N ASP A 66 17.01 -5.80 -8.07
CA ASP A 66 17.13 -5.83 -9.54
C ASP A 66 17.43 -4.42 -10.10
N GLY A 67 18.13 -3.63 -9.30
CA GLY A 67 18.50 -2.25 -9.63
C GLY A 67 17.35 -1.24 -9.50
N PRO A 68 17.60 0.01 -9.93
CA PRO A 68 16.64 1.09 -9.75
C PRO A 68 15.32 0.83 -10.48
N VAL A 69 14.22 1.06 -9.78
CA VAL A 69 12.86 1.06 -10.31
C VAL A 69 12.14 2.29 -9.78
N MET A 70 11.19 2.82 -10.54
CA MET A 70 10.37 3.96 -10.13
C MET A 70 8.91 3.57 -10.26
N TYR A 71 8.19 3.64 -9.14
CA TYR A 71 6.75 3.47 -9.06
C TYR A 71 6.08 4.83 -8.87
N THR A 72 4.92 5.00 -9.47
CA THR A 72 4.03 6.14 -9.25
C THR A 72 3.43 6.11 -7.84
N ALA A 73 2.88 7.24 -7.39
CA ALA A 73 2.23 7.31 -6.08
C ALA A 73 1.04 6.34 -5.98
N GLU A 74 0.30 6.16 -7.08
CA GLU A 74 -0.78 5.20 -7.21
C GLU A 74 -0.26 3.75 -7.13
N GLU A 75 0.82 3.40 -7.84
CA GLU A 75 1.42 2.06 -7.77
C GLU A 75 1.93 1.74 -6.37
N LEU A 76 2.52 2.71 -5.67
CA LEU A 76 2.92 2.53 -4.27
C LEU A 76 1.70 2.34 -3.36
N TYR A 77 0.62 3.06 -3.60
CA TYR A 77 -0.61 2.99 -2.81
C TYR A 77 -1.37 1.67 -3.02
N PHE A 78 -1.50 1.23 -4.27
CA PHE A 78 -2.34 0.10 -4.66
C PHE A 78 -1.59 -1.23 -4.84
N GLY A 79 -0.30 -1.16 -5.18
CA GLY A 79 0.49 -2.28 -5.67
C GLY A 79 0.58 -2.26 -7.20
N PRO A 80 1.79 -2.14 -7.79
CA PRO A 80 1.95 -2.05 -9.24
C PRO A 80 1.40 -3.27 -9.97
N LEU A 81 1.58 -4.48 -9.41
CA LEU A 81 1.10 -5.71 -10.02
C LEU A 81 -0.36 -5.97 -9.66
N GLN A 82 -0.80 -5.56 -8.47
CA GLN A 82 -2.22 -5.61 -8.08
C GLN A 82 -3.11 -4.73 -8.98
N MET A 83 -2.65 -3.51 -9.31
CA MET A 83 -3.35 -2.59 -10.21
C MET A 83 -3.51 -3.16 -11.62
N GLN A 84 -2.54 -3.95 -12.09
CA GLN A 84 -2.59 -4.62 -13.38
C GLN A 84 -3.52 -5.84 -13.33
N ALA A 85 -3.38 -6.66 -12.29
CA ALA A 85 -4.14 -7.91 -12.15
C ALA A 85 -5.63 -7.69 -11.87
N ARG A 86 -5.98 -6.65 -11.09
CA ARG A 86 -7.37 -6.27 -10.73
C ARG A 86 -8.23 -7.47 -10.30
N SER A 87 -7.69 -8.32 -9.45
CA SER A 87 -8.40 -9.53 -8.99
C SER A 87 -9.73 -9.18 -8.31
N PRO A 88 -10.70 -10.12 -8.24
CA PRO A 88 -11.95 -9.88 -7.52
C PRO A 88 -11.74 -9.47 -6.06
N ALA A 89 -10.77 -10.08 -5.37
CA ALA A 89 -10.41 -9.70 -4.00
C ALA A 89 -9.91 -8.26 -3.92
N PHE A 90 -9.13 -7.82 -4.92
CA PHE A 90 -8.58 -6.46 -5.00
C PHE A 90 -9.68 -5.42 -5.19
N LEU A 91 -10.59 -5.67 -6.13
CA LEU A 91 -11.71 -4.77 -6.37
C LEU A 91 -12.62 -4.68 -5.13
N VAL A 92 -12.91 -5.81 -4.46
CA VAL A 92 -13.70 -5.83 -3.22
C VAL A 92 -13.00 -5.08 -2.08
N LYS A 93 -11.68 -5.26 -1.91
CA LYS A 93 -10.88 -4.49 -0.93
C LYS A 93 -11.05 -3.00 -1.19
N TRP A 94 -10.82 -2.55 -2.42
CA TRP A 94 -10.80 -1.13 -2.74
C TRP A 94 -12.19 -0.48 -2.76
N GLN A 95 -13.24 -1.20 -3.13
CA GLN A 95 -14.63 -0.74 -2.93
C GLN A 95 -14.90 -0.45 -1.45
N ARG A 96 -14.52 -1.38 -0.56
CA ARG A 96 -14.66 -1.19 0.89
C ARG A 96 -13.82 -0.01 1.40
N MET A 97 -12.58 0.10 0.93
CA MET A 97 -11.71 1.23 1.30
C MET A 97 -12.29 2.57 0.83
N LEU A 98 -12.89 2.64 -0.36
CA LEU A 98 -13.56 3.85 -0.84
C LEU A 98 -14.69 4.27 0.10
N SER A 99 -15.57 3.35 0.48
CA SER A 99 -16.66 3.63 1.44
C SER A 99 -16.11 4.16 2.76
N GLN A 100 -15.03 3.57 3.28
CA GLN A 100 -14.39 4.04 4.52
C GLN A 100 -13.81 5.45 4.39
N LYS A 101 -13.16 5.76 3.26
CA LYS A 101 -12.59 7.11 3.01
C LYS A 101 -13.70 8.16 2.86
N GLN A 102 -14.78 7.84 2.16
CA GLN A 102 -15.95 8.72 2.04
C GLN A 102 -16.62 8.98 3.39
N GLN A 103 -16.75 7.95 4.23
CA GLN A 103 -17.24 8.12 5.60
C GLN A 103 -16.30 9.03 6.41
N THR A 104 -14.99 8.81 6.32
CA THR A 104 -13.97 9.63 7.01
C THR A 104 -14.08 11.11 6.61
N LEU A 105 -14.27 11.41 5.32
CA LEU A 105 -14.47 12.78 4.85
C LEU A 105 -15.77 13.40 5.38
N THR A 106 -16.84 12.61 5.46
CA THR A 106 -18.11 13.06 6.04
C THR A 106 -17.95 13.38 7.53
N ASP A 107 -17.20 12.55 8.25
CA ASP A 107 -16.92 12.75 9.68
C ASP A 107 -16.05 13.99 9.91
N PHE A 108 -15.07 14.26 9.05
CA PHE A 108 -14.28 15.50 9.09
C PHE A 108 -15.14 16.74 8.88
N ALA A 109 -16.08 16.71 7.93
CA ALA A 109 -16.99 17.82 7.68
C ALA A 109 -17.93 18.12 8.87
N ARG A 110 -18.20 17.11 9.71
CA ARG A 110 -19.06 17.23 10.91
C ARG A 110 -18.26 17.44 12.20
N ALA A 111 -16.94 17.42 12.14
CA ALA A 111 -16.09 17.51 13.31
C ALA A 111 -16.26 18.87 14.00
N ARG A 112 -16.42 18.84 15.33
CA ARG A 112 -16.48 20.08 16.14
C ARG A 112 -15.12 20.77 16.25
N GLN A 113 -14.04 20.02 16.08
CA GLN A 113 -12.66 20.51 16.10
C GLN A 113 -12.13 20.60 14.67
N ALA A 114 -11.30 21.61 14.43
CA ALA A 114 -10.64 21.78 13.14
C ALA A 114 -9.73 20.57 12.85
N VAL A 115 -9.98 19.92 11.71
CA VAL A 115 -9.10 18.88 11.17
C VAL A 115 -8.04 19.58 10.31
N PRO A 116 -6.75 19.22 10.41
CA PRO A 116 -5.72 19.78 9.55
C PRO A 116 -6.06 19.61 8.07
N GLU A 117 -5.98 20.70 7.30
CA GLU A 117 -6.36 20.73 5.89
C GLU A 117 -5.60 19.70 5.05
N GLU A 118 -4.30 19.52 5.31
CA GLU A 118 -3.46 18.51 4.66
C GLU A 118 -4.04 17.10 4.80
N LYS A 119 -4.53 16.74 5.99
CA LYS A 119 -5.14 15.44 6.25
C LYS A 119 -6.45 15.25 5.46
N VAL A 120 -7.25 16.31 5.33
CA VAL A 120 -8.48 16.28 4.52
C VAL A 120 -8.12 16.08 3.04
N GLN A 121 -7.14 16.83 2.54
CA GLN A 121 -6.67 16.74 1.15
C GLN A 121 -6.09 15.37 0.83
N ASP A 122 -5.35 14.76 1.75
CA ASP A 122 -4.80 13.42 1.59
C ASP A 122 -5.88 12.35 1.47
N VAL A 123 -6.86 12.36 2.38
CA VAL A 123 -7.98 11.41 2.33
C VAL A 123 -8.81 11.63 1.06
N ALA A 124 -9.03 12.88 0.65
CA ALA A 124 -9.74 13.20 -0.59
C ALA A 124 -8.97 12.76 -1.84
N ARG A 125 -7.64 12.91 -1.85
CA ARG A 125 -6.77 12.43 -2.93
C ARG A 125 -6.83 10.91 -3.06
N GLN A 126 -6.70 10.20 -1.94
CA GLN A 126 -6.83 8.74 -1.91
C GLN A 126 -8.21 8.29 -2.40
N ALA A 127 -9.29 8.94 -1.96
CA ALA A 127 -10.65 8.63 -2.44
C ALA A 127 -10.76 8.81 -3.97
N ARG A 128 -10.21 9.91 -4.53
CA ARG A 128 -10.19 10.13 -5.98
C ARG A 128 -9.41 9.05 -6.74
N TRP A 129 -8.24 8.67 -6.24
CA TRP A 129 -7.46 7.58 -6.82
C TRP A 129 -8.25 6.27 -6.83
N ILE A 130 -8.92 5.93 -5.72
CA ILE A 130 -9.72 4.70 -5.64
C ILE A 130 -10.92 4.77 -6.59
N THR A 131 -11.59 5.92 -6.69
CA THR A 131 -12.68 6.12 -7.66
C THR A 131 -12.20 5.94 -9.10
N ALA A 132 -11.07 6.53 -9.47
CA ALA A 132 -10.50 6.38 -10.80
C ALA A 132 -10.08 4.94 -11.10
N LEU A 133 -9.53 4.25 -10.09
CA LEU A 133 -9.17 2.83 -10.19
C LEU A 133 -10.40 1.94 -10.42
N LEU A 134 -11.53 2.23 -9.77
CA LEU A 134 -12.74 1.39 -9.83
C LEU A 134 -13.68 1.70 -11.01
N ALA A 135 -13.44 2.79 -11.74
CA ALA A 135 -14.14 3.12 -12.99
C ALA A 135 -13.79 2.13 -14.11
#